data_AF-A0AAF0RDD1-F1
#
_entry.id   AF-A0AAF0RDD1-F1
#
_cell.length_a   1.000
_cell.length_b   1.000
_cell.length_c   1.000
_cell.angle_alpha   90.00
_cell.angle_beta   90.00
_cell.angle_gamma   90.00
#
_symmetry.space_group_name_H-M   'P 1'
#
loop_
_entity.id
_entity.type
_entity.pdbx_description
1 polymer ?
#
loop_
_entity_poly.entity_id
_entity_poly.type
_entity_poly.pdbx_seq_one_letter_code
_entity_poly.pdbx_strand_id
1 'polypeptide(L)'
;MIVFVSAFFLAGPAVLQSYDDAHHVQLSCVISSAEASSGSTRSAGGVGASVPQVVIESGECGRFVLREGVTADNSDDIASGFEIAEKYDLEAGDGFLKMRGLLRVFGASPELFGYRRS
;
A
#
# COMPACT_ATOMS: atom_id res chain seq x y z
N MET A 1 -30.67 11.50 -1.39
CA MET A 1 -29.55 10.82 -0.71
C MET A 1 -28.83 9.90 -1.70
N ILE A 2 -28.32 10.44 -2.81
CA ILE A 2 -27.55 9.69 -3.82
C ILE A 2 -26.32 10.53 -4.19
N VAL A 3 -26.52 11.85 -4.31
CA VAL A 3 -25.47 12.85 -4.57
C VAL A 3 -24.34 12.86 -3.53
N PHE A 4 -24.66 12.75 -2.24
CA PHE A 4 -23.64 12.73 -1.17
C PHE A 4 -22.80 11.45 -1.19
N VAL A 5 -23.41 10.31 -1.54
CA VAL A 5 -22.73 9.02 -1.62
C VAL A 5 -21.76 9.04 -2.80
N SER A 6 -22.21 9.49 -3.98
CA SER A 6 -21.35 9.59 -5.17
C SER A 6 -20.17 10.55 -5.00
N ALA A 7 -20.35 11.68 -4.29
CA ALA A 7 -19.27 12.61 -4.03
C ALA A 7 -18.18 12.01 -3.13
N PHE A 8 -18.57 11.22 -2.12
CA PHE A 8 -17.65 10.54 -1.22
C PHE A 8 -16.81 9.47 -1.96
N PHE A 9 -17.42 8.72 -2.88
CA PHE A 9 -16.71 7.71 -3.67
C PHE A 9 -15.77 8.29 -4.74
N LEU A 10 -16.03 9.51 -5.24
CA LEU A 10 -15.18 10.14 -6.26
C LEU A 10 -14.07 11.01 -5.66
N ALA A 11 -14.39 11.82 -4.65
CA ALA A 11 -13.42 12.75 -4.06
C ALA A 11 -12.67 12.13 -2.88
N GLY A 12 -13.27 11.18 -2.15
CA GLY A 12 -12.67 10.58 -0.96
C GLY A 12 -11.30 9.95 -1.22
N PRO A 13 -11.14 9.06 -2.22
CA PRO A 13 -9.84 8.45 -2.53
C PRO A 13 -8.78 9.48 -2.93
N ALA A 14 -9.12 10.46 -3.75
CA ALA A 14 -8.17 11.49 -4.21
C ALA A 14 -7.73 12.43 -3.07
N VAL A 15 -8.65 12.80 -2.19
CA VAL A 15 -8.34 13.61 -1.00
C VAL A 15 -7.46 12.82 -0.03
N LEU A 16 -7.76 11.53 0.18
CA LEU A 16 -6.94 10.67 1.03
C LEU A 16 -5.53 10.52 0.46
N GLN A 17 -5.41 10.26 -0.83
CA GLN A 17 -4.12 10.13 -1.50
C GLN A 17 -3.31 11.43 -1.41
N SER A 18 -3.91 12.58 -1.71
CA SER A 18 -3.24 13.88 -1.58
C SER A 18 -2.84 14.20 -0.13
N TYR A 19 -3.60 13.74 0.86
CA TYR A 19 -3.24 13.90 2.27
C TYR A 19 -2.05 13.01 2.63
N ASP A 20 -2.09 11.74 2.20
CA ASP A 20 -1.03 10.76 2.41
C ASP A 20 0.27 11.23 1.77
N ASP A 21 0.28 11.68 0.51
CA ASP A 21 1.46 12.22 -0.18
C ASP A 21 2.10 13.44 0.55
N ALA A 22 1.29 14.16 1.34
CA ALA A 22 1.76 15.31 2.13
C ALA A 22 2.19 14.92 3.56
N HIS A 23 1.79 13.74 4.05
CA HIS A 23 1.97 13.31 5.44
C HIS A 23 2.47 11.86 5.49
N HIS A 24 3.77 11.70 5.28
CA HIS A 24 4.44 10.43 5.46
C HIS A 24 4.78 10.20 6.93
N VAL A 25 4.61 8.96 7.39
CA VAL A 25 5.02 8.51 8.72
C VAL A 25 5.87 7.26 8.61
N GLN A 26 6.83 7.13 9.52
CA GLN A 26 7.68 5.95 9.62
C GLN A 26 7.15 5.00 10.69
N LEU A 27 7.06 3.72 10.35
CA LEU A 27 6.69 2.66 11.27
C LEU A 27 7.76 1.57 11.26
N SER A 28 8.28 1.26 12.44
CA SER A 28 9.22 0.14 12.57
C SER A 28 8.45 -1.16 12.78
N CYS A 29 8.58 -2.08 11.84
CA CYS A 29 7.79 -3.31 11.77
C CYS A 29 8.69 -4.52 11.53
N VAL A 30 8.41 -5.63 12.20
CA VAL A 30 9.01 -6.93 11.92
C VAL A 30 8.30 -7.57 10.72
N ILE A 31 9.06 -7.91 9.69
CA ILE A 31 8.52 -8.48 8.45
C ILE A 31 8.28 -9.99 8.64
N SER A 32 7.08 -10.45 8.32
CA SER A 32 6.70 -11.87 8.34
C SER A 32 6.70 -12.51 6.95
N SER A 33 6.44 -11.73 5.90
CA SER A 33 6.55 -12.18 4.51
C SER A 33 6.73 -10.99 3.56
N ALA A 34 7.35 -11.25 2.41
CA ALA A 34 7.42 -10.33 1.29
C ALA A 34 7.32 -11.13 0.00
N GLU A 35 6.38 -10.80 -0.87
CA GLU A 35 6.08 -11.56 -2.08
C GLU A 35 5.85 -10.65 -3.28
N ALA A 36 6.43 -10.99 -4.42
CA ALA A 36 6.09 -10.37 -5.69
C ALA A 36 4.64 -10.68 -6.06
N SER A 37 3.94 -9.68 -6.57
CA SER A 37 2.53 -9.80 -6.93
C SER A 37 2.18 -8.83 -8.05
N SER A 38 0.96 -8.95 -8.56
CA SER A 38 0.39 -8.00 -9.52
C SER A 38 -0.93 -7.47 -8.95
N GLY A 39 -1.01 -6.16 -8.75
CA GLY A 39 -2.25 -5.47 -8.37
C GLY A 39 -3.09 -5.16 -9.59
N SER A 40 -4.41 -5.08 -9.43
CA SER A 40 -5.30 -4.60 -10.49
C SER A 40 -5.77 -3.17 -10.18
N THR A 41 -5.50 -2.22 -11.07
CA THR A 41 -6.10 -0.89 -10.98
C THR A 41 -7.51 -0.95 -11.53
N ARG A 42 -8.52 -0.79 -10.67
CA ARG A 42 -9.92 -0.70 -11.09
C ARG A 42 -10.21 0.73 -11.54
N SER A 43 -9.77 1.08 -12.74
CA SER A 43 -10.13 2.34 -13.38
C SER A 43 -11.65 2.35 -13.62
N ALA A 44 -12.35 3.42 -13.24
CA ALA A 44 -13.80 3.58 -13.49
C ALA A 44 -14.20 3.53 -14.99
N GLY A 45 -13.22 3.53 -15.91
CA GLY A 45 -13.39 3.44 -17.36
C GLY A 45 -13.16 2.04 -17.98
N GLY A 46 -12.95 0.98 -17.20
CA GLY A 46 -13.01 -0.41 -17.72
C GLY A 46 -11.73 -0.98 -18.35
N VAL A 47 -10.58 -0.33 -18.23
CA VAL A 47 -9.28 -0.95 -18.54
C VAL A 47 -8.54 -1.21 -17.23
N GLY A 48 -8.52 -2.48 -16.82
CA GLY A 48 -7.70 -2.93 -15.69
C GLY A 48 -6.28 -3.14 -16.18
N ALA A 49 -5.34 -2.34 -15.69
CA ALA A 49 -3.92 -2.63 -15.85
C ALA A 49 -3.47 -3.50 -14.67
N SER A 50 -2.72 -4.56 -14.97
CA SER A 50 -1.95 -5.27 -13.97
C SER A 50 -0.70 -4.45 -13.67
N VAL A 51 -0.54 -4.04 -12.42
CA VAL A 51 0.59 -3.24 -11.96
C VAL A 51 1.48 -4.13 -11.09
N PRO A 52 2.76 -4.34 -11.46
CA PRO A 52 3.72 -5.04 -10.61
C PRO A 52 3.81 -4.39 -9.22
N GLN A 53 3.94 -5.22 -8.19
CA GLN A 53 4.02 -4.75 -6.81
C GLN A 53 4.71 -5.81 -5.94
N VAL A 54 5.22 -5.40 -4.78
CA VAL A 54 5.62 -6.31 -3.71
C VAL A 54 4.64 -6.17 -2.55
N VAL A 55 4.08 -7.28 -2.10
CA VAL A 55 3.21 -7.35 -0.93
C VAL A 55 4.08 -7.69 0.27
N ILE A 56 4.01 -6.86 1.31
CA ILE A 56 4.78 -7.04 2.53
C ILE A 56 3.81 -7.25 3.68
N GLU A 57 3.99 -8.31 4.45
CA GLU A 57 3.19 -8.56 5.64
C GLU A 57 4.05 -8.48 6.90
N SER A 58 3.45 -7.92 7.93
CA SER A 58 3.97 -7.84 9.28
C SER A 58 2.88 -8.25 10.26
N GLY A 59 3.20 -9.13 11.21
CA GLY A 59 2.23 -9.57 12.21
C GLY A 59 1.70 -8.44 13.11
N GLU A 60 2.53 -7.40 13.36
CA GLU A 60 2.20 -6.27 14.23
C GLU A 60 1.65 -5.07 13.46
N CYS A 61 2.22 -4.76 12.29
CA CYS A 61 1.84 -3.59 11.51
C CYS A 61 0.77 -3.88 10.45
N GLY A 62 0.61 -5.14 10.04
CA GLY A 62 -0.32 -5.59 9.02
C GLY A 62 0.31 -5.69 7.63
N ARG A 63 -0.54 -5.63 6.61
CA ARG A 63 -0.18 -5.80 5.19
C ARG A 63 0.02 -4.45 4.50
N PHE A 64 1.07 -4.36 3.69
CA PHE A 64 1.48 -3.20 2.92
C PHE A 64 1.75 -3.60 1.46
N VAL A 65 1.75 -2.62 0.57
CA VAL A 65 2.07 -2.81 -0.85
C VAL A 65 3.13 -1.81 -1.26
N LEU A 66 4.22 -2.27 -1.86
CA LEU A 66 5.23 -1.43 -2.48
C LEU A 66 5.03 -1.47 -4.00
N ARG A 67 4.84 -0.31 -4.63
CA ARG A 67 4.78 -0.19 -6.10
C ARG A 67 5.88 0.69 -6.66
N GLU A 68 6.29 1.71 -5.90
CA GLU A 68 7.33 2.62 -6.34
C GLU A 68 8.64 1.85 -6.60
N GLY A 69 9.21 2.05 -7.79
CA GLY A 69 10.41 1.33 -8.23
C GLY A 69 10.22 -0.15 -8.59
N VAL A 70 9.01 -0.71 -8.44
CA VAL A 70 8.72 -2.12 -8.76
C VAL A 70 8.28 -2.28 -10.22
N THR A 71 8.95 -3.17 -10.93
CA THR A 71 8.66 -3.58 -12.30
C THR A 71 8.41 -5.09 -12.34
N ALA A 72 7.88 -5.60 -13.47
CA ALA A 72 7.70 -7.04 -13.65
C ALA A 72 9.03 -7.81 -13.63
N ASP A 73 10.14 -7.14 -13.96
CA ASP A 73 11.46 -7.77 -14.07
C ASP A 73 12.20 -7.79 -12.73
N ASN A 74 11.88 -6.88 -11.80
CA ASN A 74 12.62 -6.74 -10.53
C ASN A 74 11.80 -7.10 -9.29
N SER A 75 10.50 -7.40 -9.42
CA SER A 75 9.62 -7.60 -8.26
C SER A 75 10.05 -8.77 -7.38
N ASP A 76 10.51 -9.87 -7.99
CA ASP A 76 11.02 -11.04 -7.27
C ASP A 76 12.31 -10.73 -6.53
N ASP A 77 13.24 -10.02 -7.16
CA ASP A 77 14.50 -9.60 -6.55
C ASP A 77 14.25 -8.67 -5.35
N ILE A 78 13.36 -7.68 -5.50
CA ILE A 78 12.98 -6.77 -4.42
C ILE A 78 12.33 -7.55 -3.27
N ALA A 79 11.39 -8.44 -3.56
CA ALA A 79 10.72 -9.26 -2.55
C ALA A 79 11.72 -10.15 -1.78
N SER A 80 12.65 -10.78 -2.50
CA SER A 80 13.69 -11.63 -1.91
C SER A 80 14.71 -10.87 -1.06
N GLY A 81 14.84 -9.55 -1.25
CA GLY A 81 15.69 -8.67 -0.46
C GLY A 81 15.16 -8.37 0.94
N PHE A 82 13.89 -8.71 1.24
CA PHE A 82 13.35 -8.60 2.59
C PHE A 82 13.72 -9.83 3.42
N GLU A 83 14.40 -9.58 4.53
CA GLU A 83 14.71 -10.63 5.50
C GLU A 83 13.50 -10.85 6.43
N ILE A 84 13.11 -12.11 6.57
CA ILE A 84 12.00 -12.49 7.45
C ILE A 84 12.44 -12.46 8.90
N ALA A 85 11.54 -12.04 9.79
CA ALA A 85 11.77 -11.80 11.22
C ALA A 85 12.76 -10.65 11.52
N GLU A 86 13.12 -9.86 10.51
CA GLU A 86 13.93 -8.66 10.66
C GLU A 86 13.08 -7.39 10.73
N LYS A 87 13.66 -6.35 11.34
CA LYS A 87 12.97 -5.08 11.59
C LYS A 87 13.27 -4.06 10.51
N TYR A 88 12.21 -3.49 9.94
CA TYR A 88 12.28 -2.47 8.90
C TYR A 88 11.51 -1.23 9.31
N ASP A 89 12.08 -0.07 9.01
CA ASP A 89 11.39 1.21 9.05
C ASP A 89 10.68 1.41 7.71
N LEU A 90 9.35 1.32 7.75
CA LEU A 90 8.47 1.45 6.59
C LEU A 90 7.88 2.87 6.56
N GLU A 91 7.92 3.51 5.39
CA GLU A 91 7.34 4.84 5.17
C GLU A 91 6.00 4.71 4.45
N ALA A 92 4.93 5.19 5.09
CA ALA A 92 3.56 5.09 4.59
C ALA A 92 2.76 6.36 4.89
N GLY A 93 1.63 6.54 4.20
CA GLY A 93 0.71 7.66 4.40
C GLY A 93 -0.06 7.57 5.72
N ASP A 94 -0.07 8.66 6.50
CA ASP A 94 -0.71 8.72 7.82
C ASP A 94 -2.25 8.54 7.74
N GLY A 95 -2.89 9.11 6.72
CA GLY A 95 -4.33 9.00 6.51
C GLY A 95 -4.76 7.56 6.28
N PHE A 96 -4.06 6.84 5.39
CA PHE A 96 -4.35 5.42 5.15
C PHE A 96 -4.19 4.58 6.42
N LEU A 97 -3.14 4.83 7.22
CA LEU A 97 -2.89 4.09 8.46
C LEU A 97 -3.98 4.32 9.50
N LYS A 98 -4.44 5.56 9.66
CA LYS A 98 -5.58 5.90 10.54
C LYS A 98 -6.87 5.22 10.09
N MET A 99 -7.06 5.08 8.78
CA MET A 99 -8.25 4.45 8.19
C MET A 99 -8.09 2.96 7.88
N ARG A 100 -6.95 2.34 8.23
CA ARG A 100 -6.57 0.99 7.78
C ARG A 100 -7.60 -0.08 8.13
N GLY A 101 -8.26 0.04 9.29
CA GLY A 101 -9.29 -0.91 9.72
C GLY A 101 -10.50 -0.91 8.78
N LEU A 102 -10.94 0.27 8.36
CA LEU A 102 -12.05 0.44 7.43
C LEU A 102 -11.62 0.02 6.01
N LEU A 103 -10.45 0.49 5.56
CA LEU A 103 -9.94 0.24 4.21
C LEU A 103 -9.65 -1.25 3.95
N ARG A 104 -9.20 -1.98 4.98
CA ARG A 104 -9.00 -3.44 4.91
C ARG A 104 -10.30 -4.19 4.61
N VAL A 105 -11.45 -3.75 5.13
CA VAL A 105 -12.76 -4.35 4.81
C VAL A 105 -13.08 -4.21 3.31
N PHE A 106 -12.60 -3.15 2.69
CA PHE A 106 -12.72 -2.91 1.25
C PHE A 106 -11.56 -3.50 0.44
N GLY A 107 -10.67 -4.28 1.07
CA GLY A 107 -9.52 -4.90 0.41
C GLY A 107 -8.40 -3.92 0.04
N ALA A 108 -8.43 -2.70 0.55
CA ALA A 108 -7.40 -1.70 0.30
C ALA A 108 -6.28 -1.85 1.35
N SER A 109 -5.03 -1.90 0.87
CA SER A 109 -3.83 -1.96 1.70
C SER A 109 -3.00 -0.68 1.50
N PRO A 110 -2.35 -0.16 2.55
CA PRO A 110 -1.52 1.03 2.45
C PRO A 110 -0.38 0.80 1.46
N GLU A 111 -0.12 1.82 0.66
CA GLU A 111 1.06 1.86 -0.21
C GLU A 111 2.27 2.37 0.58
N LEU A 112 3.44 1.80 0.31
CA LEU A 112 4.71 2.26 0.87
C LEU A 112 5.37 3.23 -0.10
N PHE A 113 5.87 4.33 0.44
CA PHE A 113 6.73 5.29 -0.26
C PHE A 113 8.21 4.93 -0.11
N GLY A 114 8.55 4.13 0.90
CA GLY A 114 9.93 3.75 1.16
C GLY A 114 10.07 2.72 2.27
N TYR A 115 11.27 2.12 2.35
CA TYR A 115 11.64 1.20 3.41
C TYR A 115 13.14 1.26 3.69
N ARG A 116 13.54 1.00 4.94
CA ARG A 116 14.94 0.88 5.35
C ARG A 116 15.08 -0.19 6.42
N ARG A 117 16.19 -0.93 6.42
CA ARG A 117 16.53 -1.84 7.53
C ARG A 117 16.96 -1.03 8.76
N SER A 118 16.41 -1.36 9.92
CA SER A 118 16.70 -0.70 11.21
C SER A 118 18.04 -1.15 11.80
#